data_AF-A0A0N0CUL0-F1
#
_entry.id   AF-A0A0N0CUL0-F1
#
_cell.length_a   1.000
_cell.length_b   1.000
_cell.length_c   1.000
_cell.angle_alpha   90.00
_cell.angle_beta   90.00
_cell.angle_gamma   90.00
#
_symmetry.space_group_name_H-M   'P 1'
#
loop_
_entity.id
_entity.type
_entity.pdbx_description
1 polymer ?
#
loop_
_entity_poly.entity_id
_entity_poly.type
_entity_poly.pdbx_seq_one_letter_code
_entity_poly.pdbx_strand_id
1 'polypeptide(L)' 'MAKSAKSDAKITPERLEEALNVRDRLIIELLVQVLDEKLVIERPVLRERLGNLVGLSEHDAELKETLYALINKL' A
#
# COMPACT_ATOMS: atom_id res chain seq x y z
N MET A 1 -18.77 -12.16 12.05
CA MET A 1 -19.16 -12.66 10.71
C MET A 1 -18.44 -11.81 9.68
N ALA A 2 -17.52 -12.38 8.91
CA ALA A 2 -16.90 -11.65 7.81
C ALA A 2 -17.99 -11.35 6.76
N LYS A 3 -18.16 -10.07 6.37
CA LYS A 3 -19.04 -9.73 5.24
C LYS A 3 -18.47 -10.40 4.00
N SER A 4 -19.25 -11.26 3.35
CA SER A 4 -18.87 -11.84 2.07
C SER A 4 -18.74 -10.74 1.01
N ALA A 5 -17.79 -10.88 0.10
CA ALA A 5 -17.75 -10.04 -1.09
C ALA A 5 -19.11 -10.09 -1.82
N LYS A 6 -19.58 -8.96 -2.34
CA LYS A 6 -20.82 -8.90 -3.13
C LYS A 6 -20.61 -9.68 -4.43
N SER A 7 -21.22 -10.86 -4.52
CA SER A 7 -21.05 -11.79 -5.65
C SER A 7 -21.73 -11.32 -6.94
N ASP A 8 -22.60 -10.31 -6.85
CA ASP A 8 -23.37 -9.71 -7.94
C ASP A 8 -22.80 -8.36 -8.42
N ALA A 9 -21.64 -7.95 -7.91
CA ALA A 9 -21.00 -6.71 -8.31
C ALA A 9 -20.58 -6.72 -9.79
N LYS A 10 -20.78 -5.61 -10.48
CA LYS A 10 -20.39 -5.43 -11.89
C LYS A 10 -19.22 -4.47 -12.02
N ILE A 11 -18.37 -4.72 -13.01
CA ILE A 11 -17.31 -3.79 -13.40
C ILE A 11 -17.92 -2.70 -14.28
N THR A 12 -17.77 -1.45 -13.85
CA THR A 12 -18.14 -0.27 -14.63
C THR A 12 -16.88 0.25 -15.34
N PRO A 13 -16.79 0.19 -16.68
CA PRO A 13 -15.57 0.51 -17.42
C PRO A 13 -14.99 1.90 -17.10
N GLU A 14 -15.85 2.89 -16.92
CA GLU A 14 -15.48 4.28 -16.64
C GLU A 14 -14.78 4.47 -15.29
N ARG A 15 -14.91 3.49 -14.38
CA ARG A 15 -14.36 3.52 -13.02
C ARG A 15 -13.29 2.45 -12.81
N LEU A 16 -12.96 1.66 -13.84
CA LEU A 16 -12.10 0.50 -13.71
C LEU A 16 -10.70 0.88 -13.19
N GLU A 17 -10.08 1.90 -13.77
CA GLU A 17 -8.72 2.32 -13.39
C GLU A 17 -8.67 2.87 -11.96
N GLU A 18 -9.62 3.72 -11.58
CA GLU A 18 -9.76 4.21 -10.20
C GLU A 18 -9.99 3.04 -9.23
N ALA A 19 -10.88 2.11 -9.58
CA ALA A 19 -11.18 0.95 -8.74
C ALA A 19 -9.97 0.03 -8.57
N LEU A 20 -9.14 -0.17 -9.61
CA LEU A 20 -7.90 -0.93 -9.53
C LEU A 20 -6.90 -0.26 -8.59
N ASN A 21 -6.68 1.05 -8.73
CA ASN A 21 -5.78 1.81 -7.86
C ASN A 21 -6.22 1.76 -6.39
N VAL A 22 -7.53 1.93 -6.13
CA VAL A 22 -8.08 1.84 -4.76
C VAL A 22 -7.94 0.41 -4.21
N ARG A 23 -8.26 -0.61 -5.01
CA ARG A 23 -8.13 -2.02 -4.59
C ARG A 23 -6.70 -2.36 -4.22
N ASP A 24 -5.73 -1.97 -5.05
CA ASP A 24 -4.32 -2.31 -4.82
C ASP A 24 -3.80 -1.64 -3.55
N ARG A 25 -4.23 -0.40 -3.26
CA ARG A 25 -3.95 0.28 -1.98
C ARG A 25 -4.55 -0.45 -0.78
N LEU A 26 -5.82 -0.88 -0.87
CA LEU A 26 -6.48 -1.63 0.21
C LEU A 26 -5.78 -2.97 0.51
N ILE A 27 -5.28 -3.65 -0.52
CA ILE A 27 -4.51 -4.90 -0.36
C ILE A 27 -3.19 -4.62 0.36
N ILE A 28 -2.46 -3.58 -0.04
CA ILE A 28 -1.20 -3.19 0.61
C ILE A 28 -1.44 -2.85 2.08
N GLU A 29 -2.45 -2.03 2.38
CA GLU A 29 -2.80 -1.67 3.76
C GLU A 29 -3.13 -2.91 4.61
N LEU A 30 -3.90 -3.86 4.07
CA LEU A 30 -4.20 -5.13 4.74
C LEU A 30 -2.93 -5.95 5.01
N LEU A 31 -2.02 -6.05 4.04
CA LEU A 31 -0.77 -6.79 4.21
C LEU A 31 0.11 -6.14 5.29
N VAL A 32 0.23 -4.82 5.29
CA VAL A 32 0.97 -4.08 6.33
C VAL A 32 0.36 -4.32 7.71
N GLN A 33 -0.97 -4.24 7.83
CA GLN A 33 -1.67 -4.51 9.09
C GLN A 33 -1.42 -5.93 9.59
N VAL A 34 -1.52 -6.94 8.71
CA VAL A 34 -1.26 -8.33 9.09
C VAL A 34 0.18 -8.54 9.52
N LEU A 35 1.15 -7.96 8.82
CA LEU A 35 2.57 -8.08 9.18
C LEU A 35 2.90 -7.41 10.53
N ASP A 36 2.26 -6.28 10.83
CA ASP A 36 2.36 -5.55 12.10
C ASP A 36 1.69 -6.35 13.24
N GLU A 37 0.42 -6.75 13.07
CA GLU A 37 -0.35 -7.47 14.09
C GLU A 37 0.21 -8.85 14.42
N LYS A 38 0.81 -9.53 13.44
CA LYS A 38 1.46 -10.84 13.65
C LYS A 38 2.90 -10.71 14.17
N LEU A 39 3.36 -9.48 14.47
CA LEU A 39 4.73 -9.18 14.91
C LEU A 39 5.79 -9.74 13.96
N VAL A 40 5.46 -9.86 12.67
CA VAL A 40 6.40 -10.37 11.66
C VAL A 40 7.42 -9.28 11.32
N ILE A 41 6.96 -8.02 11.27
CA ILE A 41 7.79 -6.82 11.08
C ILE A 41 7.19 -5.68 11.90
N GLU A 42 8.01 -5.02 12.71
CA GLU A 42 7.61 -3.79 13.41
C GLU A 42 7.56 -2.60 12.45
N ARG A 43 6.59 -1.68 12.61
CA ARG A 43 6.49 -0.47 11.76
C ARG A 43 7.78 0.32 11.56
N PRO A 44 8.63 0.56 12.59
CA PRO A 44 9.89 1.26 12.39
C PRO A 44 10.83 0.51 11.42
N VAL A 45 10.88 -0.81 11.53
CA VAL A 45 11.67 -1.67 10.64
C VAL A 45 11.11 -1.62 9.22
N LEU A 46 9.78 -1.66 9.05
CA LEU A 46 9.16 -1.54 7.73
C LEU A 46 9.50 -0.20 7.07
N ARG A 47 9.36 0.92 7.80
CA ARG A 47 9.66 2.26 7.30
C ARG A 47 11.13 2.39 6.91
N GLU A 48 12.04 1.86 7.72
CA GLU A 48 13.48 1.86 7.41
C GLU A 48 13.77 1.09 6.12
N ARG A 49 13.23 -0.12 5.97
CA ARG A 49 13.44 -0.96 4.77
C ARG A 49 12.88 -0.31 3.50
N LEU A 50 11.67 0.25 3.58
CA LEU A 50 11.07 0.97 2.46
C LEU A 50 11.87 2.23 2.11
N GLY A 51 12.32 2.98 3.12
CA GLY A 51 13.18 4.15 2.91
C GLY A 51 14.50 3.79 2.21
N ASN A 52 15.12 2.68 2.60
CA ASN A 52 16.34 2.19 1.93
C ASN A 52 16.08 1.83 0.46
N LEU A 53 14.95 1.21 0.14
CA LEU A 53 14.56 0.90 -1.25
C LEU A 53 14.36 2.17 -2.08
N VAL A 54 13.72 3.20 -1.51
CA VAL A 54 13.57 4.52 -2.16
C VAL A 54 14.94 5.14 -2.41
N GLY A 55 15.84 5.12 -1.43
CA GLY A 55 17.20 5.63 -1.57
C GLY A 55 17.97 4.99 -2.71
N LEU A 56 17.82 3.68 -2.89
CA LEU A 56 18.48 2.88 -3.93
C LEU A 56 17.80 2.93 -5.31
N SER A 57 16.58 3.47 -5.41
CA SER A 57 15.84 3.53 -6.68
C SER A 57 16.43 4.58 -7.64
N GLU A 58 16.26 4.40 -8.95
CA GLU A 58 16.69 5.36 -10.00
C GLU A 58 15.63 6.44 -10.28
N HIS A 59 14.87 6.84 -9.26
CA HIS A 59 13.90 7.92 -9.37
C HIS A 59 14.55 9.29 -9.12
N ASP A 60 13.94 10.34 -9.67
CA ASP A 60 14.36 11.72 -9.41
C ASP A 60 14.11 12.11 -7.94
N ALA A 61 14.71 13.24 -7.54
CA ALA A 61 14.68 13.70 -6.16
C ALA A 61 13.27 14.02 -5.65
N GLU A 62 12.42 14.61 -6.50
CA GLU A 62 11.06 15.03 -6.12
C GLU A 62 10.16 13.82 -5.88
N LEU A 63 10.25 12.81 -6.75
CA LEU A 63 9.53 11.57 -6.58
C LEU A 63 10.01 10.81 -5.33
N LYS A 64 11.32 10.74 -5.08
CA LYS A 64 11.86 10.13 -3.85
C LYS A 64 11.37 10.83 -2.59
N GLU A 65 11.35 12.16 -2.57
CA GLU A 65 10.85 12.94 -1.44
C GLU A 65 9.36 12.66 -1.17
N THR A 66 8.57 12.60 -2.24
CA THR A 66 7.15 12.22 -2.15
C THR A 66 6.97 10.83 -1.57
N LEU A 67 7.78 9.86 -2.01
CA LEU A 67 7.74 8.48 -1.49
C LEU A 67 8.10 8.42 0.00
N TYR A 68 9.12 9.15 0.45
CA TYR A 68 9.45 9.23 1.89
C TYR A 68 8.29 9.80 2.71
N ALA A 69 7.62 10.85 2.22
CA ALA A 69 6.47 11.42 2.88
C ALA A 69 5.29 10.43 2.99
N LEU A 70 5.10 9.57 1.97
CA LEU A 70 4.09 8.51 1.99
C LEU A 70 4.45 7.40 2.97
N ILE A 71 5.71 6.95 3.00
CA ILE A 71 6.19 5.91 3.93
C ILE A 71 6.00 6.35 5.39
N ASN A 72 6.25 7.62 5.71
CA ASN A 72 6.07 8.15 7.06
C ASN A 72 4.60 8.17 7.53
N LYS A 73 3.63 8.06 6.62
CA LYS A 73 2.20 7.99 6.94
C LYS A 73 1.70 6.56 7.24
N LEU A 74 2.49 5.52 6.97
CA LEU A 74 2.20 4.11 7.29
C LEU A 74 2.43 3.81 8.77
#